data_AF-A0A3D4V2Q7-F1
#
_entry.id   AF-A0A3D4V2Q7-F1
#
_cell.length_a   1.000
_cell.length_b   1.000
_cell.length_c   1.000
_cell.angle_alpha   90.00
_cell.angle_beta   90.00
_cell.angle_gamma   90.00
#
_symmetry.space_group_name_H-M   'P 1'
#
loop_
_entity.id
_entity.type
_entity.pdbx_description
1 polymer ?
#
loop_
_entity_poly.entity_id
_entity_poly.type
_entity_poly.pdbx_seq_one_letter_code
_entity_poly.pdbx_strand_id
1 'polypeptide(L)'
;MKTKKQAPTAKQYRLKQKAAPLSYLLPTRHTRRAPLLYFGKDKNINRPLRYSSNQKSPFEDEQDGNFIIEPIIFEDGFLTVPANNPVLQQFLYYHPQRDIVFEEVDKERDAKEVVEELNAEVDALIKARQLTLEQLENVSRILFNVDVSKVSTAELKRDV
;
A
#
# COMPACT_ATOMS: atom_id res chain seq x y z
N MET A 1 14.18 28.64 10.30
CA MET A 1 13.97 27.64 9.23
C MET A 1 12.60 27.89 8.62
N LYS A 2 12.52 28.28 7.35
CA LYS A 2 11.23 28.52 6.66
C LYS A 2 10.58 27.16 6.41
N THR A 3 9.56 26.81 7.19
CA THR A 3 8.70 25.66 6.94
C THR A 3 8.08 25.83 5.55
N LYS A 4 8.51 25.00 4.59
CA LYS A 4 7.82 24.86 3.29
C LYS A 4 6.39 24.45 3.63
N LYS A 5 5.43 25.37 3.49
CA LYS A 5 4.01 25.04 3.48
C LYS A 5 3.80 24.06 2.33
N GLN A 6 3.65 22.78 2.65
CA GLN A 6 3.29 21.77 1.67
C GLN A 6 1.96 22.21 1.06
N ALA A 7 1.91 22.27 -0.27
CA ALA A 7 0.67 22.56 -0.98
C ALA A 7 -0.38 21.52 -0.57
N PRO A 8 -1.65 21.91 -0.39
CA PRO A 8 -2.70 20.97 -0.03
C PRO A 8 -2.87 20.04 -1.24
N THR A 9 -2.35 18.82 -1.14
CA THR A 9 -2.50 17.77 -2.14
C THR A 9 -3.61 16.81 -1.70
N ALA A 10 -4.41 16.39 -2.66
CA ALA A 10 -5.35 15.29 -2.42
C ALA A 10 -4.55 13.99 -2.31
N LYS A 11 -4.92 13.16 -1.33
CA LYS A 11 -4.26 11.87 -1.07
C LYS A 11 -5.26 10.74 -1.27
N GLN A 12 -4.79 9.66 -1.88
CA GLN A 12 -5.57 8.44 -2.08
C GLN A 12 -5.01 7.34 -1.20
N TYR A 13 -5.89 6.57 -0.58
CA TYR A 13 -5.55 5.43 0.26
C TYR A 13 -6.27 4.19 -0.25
N ARG A 14 -5.60 3.04 -0.18
CA ARG A 14 -6.16 1.73 -0.56
C ARG A 14 -6.09 0.75 0.61
N LEU A 15 -7.07 -0.14 0.71
CA LEU A 15 -7.00 -1.30 1.62
C LEU A 15 -6.01 -2.33 1.09
N LYS A 16 -5.24 -2.97 1.98
CA LYS A 16 -4.27 -4.02 1.62
C LYS A 16 -4.90 -5.41 1.50
N GLN A 17 -6.16 -5.57 1.87
CA GLN A 17 -6.85 -6.87 1.79
C GLN A 17 -7.13 -7.25 0.33
N LYS A 18 -6.95 -8.54 0.00
CA LYS A 18 -7.20 -9.08 -1.36
C LYS A 18 -8.67 -8.98 -1.79
N ALA A 19 -9.59 -8.95 -0.82
CA ALA A 19 -11.00 -8.70 -1.06
C ALA A 19 -11.32 -7.25 -0.69
N ALA A 20 -11.80 -6.47 -1.65
CA ALA A 20 -12.33 -5.14 -1.39
C ALA A 20 -13.79 -5.28 -0.95
N PRO A 21 -14.12 -5.10 0.34
CA PRO A 21 -15.52 -5.03 0.75
C PRO A 21 -16.18 -3.78 0.14
N LEU A 22 -17.49 -3.85 -0.13
CA LEU A 22 -18.27 -2.70 -0.62
C LEU A 22 -18.09 -1.45 0.26
N SER A 23 -18.06 -1.65 1.58
CA SER A 23 -17.80 -0.59 2.54
C SER A 23 -16.97 -1.11 3.71
N TYR A 24 -15.89 -0.42 4.04
CA TYR A 24 -15.11 -0.68 5.25
C TYR A 24 -15.02 0.57 6.12
N LEU A 25 -15.41 0.42 7.39
CA LEU A 25 -15.38 1.50 8.38
C LEU A 25 -14.09 1.46 9.18
N LEU A 26 -13.26 2.48 9.03
CA LEU A 26 -12.05 2.62 9.83
C LEU A 26 -12.41 3.15 11.23
N PRO A 27 -11.84 2.59 12.32
CA PRO A 27 -12.03 3.14 13.65
C PRO A 27 -11.57 4.60 13.73
N THR A 28 -12.47 5.49 14.15
CA THR A 28 -12.20 6.94 14.18
C THR A 28 -11.84 7.47 15.56
N ARG A 29 -12.03 6.70 16.63
CA ARG A 29 -11.73 7.10 18.01
C ARG A 29 -11.11 5.97 18.81
N HIS A 30 -10.22 6.34 19.74
CA HIS A 30 -9.70 5.40 20.71
C HIS A 30 -10.83 4.79 21.55
N THR A 31 -10.89 3.46 21.57
CA THR A 31 -11.77 2.70 22.46
C THR A 31 -11.00 1.51 23.02
N ARG A 32 -11.52 0.90 24.10
CA ARG A 32 -10.90 -0.31 24.67
C ARG A 32 -10.78 -1.47 23.66
N ARG A 33 -11.68 -1.55 22.67
CA ARG A 33 -11.67 -2.58 21.61
C ARG A 33 -10.79 -2.21 20.42
N ALA A 34 -10.59 -0.92 20.17
CA ALA A 34 -9.75 -0.41 19.09
C ALA A 34 -8.80 0.65 19.69
N PRO A 35 -7.63 0.23 20.22
CA PRO A 35 -6.67 1.14 20.83
C PRO A 35 -5.97 1.97 19.75
N LEU A 36 -6.47 3.18 19.51
CA LEU A 36 -5.86 4.17 18.64
C LEU A 36 -4.85 5.04 19.41
N LEU A 37 -3.70 4.46 19.73
CA LEU A 37 -2.62 5.15 20.44
C LEU A 37 -1.45 5.40 19.49
N TYR A 38 -0.97 6.65 19.47
CA TYR A 38 0.26 7.02 18.78
C TYR A 38 1.36 7.37 19.79
N PHE A 39 2.52 6.74 19.65
CA PHE A 39 3.68 7.04 20.48
C PHE A 39 4.42 8.26 19.93
N GLY A 40 4.26 9.40 20.61
CA GLY A 40 4.95 10.63 20.24
C GLY A 40 6.39 10.63 20.74
N LYS A 41 7.37 10.54 19.84
CA LYS A 41 8.81 10.54 20.19
C LYS A 41 9.24 11.79 20.96
N ASP A 42 8.58 12.93 20.72
CA ASP A 42 8.96 14.22 21.33
C ASP A 42 8.59 14.31 22.82
N LYS A 43 7.45 13.74 23.20
CA LYS A 43 6.91 13.80 24.58
C LYS A 43 7.04 12.47 25.33
N ASN A 44 7.48 11.40 24.65
CA ASN A 44 7.61 10.04 25.19
C ASN A 44 6.31 9.51 25.84
N ILE A 45 5.15 9.89 25.28
CA ILE A 45 3.82 9.58 25.80
C ILE A 45 2.96 8.99 24.67
N ASN A 46 2.13 8.01 25.02
CA ASN A 46 1.08 7.48 24.15
C ASN A 46 -0.09 8.45 24.11
N ARG A 47 -0.33 9.04 22.94
CA ARG A 47 -1.40 10.00 22.71
C ARG A 47 -2.59 9.30 22.06
N PRO A 48 -3.80 9.36 22.64
CA PRO A 48 -4.99 8.84 22.00
C PRO A 48 -5.37 9.69 20.78
N LEU A 49 -5.74 9.01 19.71
CA LEU A 49 -6.18 9.61 18.47
C LEU A 49 -7.72 9.62 18.39
N ARG A 50 -8.24 10.71 17.84
CA ARG A 50 -9.67 10.87 17.53
C ARG A 50 -9.82 11.75 16.30
N TYR A 51 -10.51 11.24 15.28
CA TYR A 51 -10.87 12.02 14.11
C TYR A 51 -12.15 12.84 14.38
N SER A 52 -12.07 14.14 14.12
CA SER A 52 -13.18 15.08 14.23
C SER A 52 -13.00 16.16 13.17
N SER A 53 -14.04 16.44 12.37
CA SER A 53 -13.92 17.32 11.20
C SER A 53 -13.79 18.80 11.57
N ASN A 54 -14.29 19.19 12.73
CA ASN A 54 -14.28 20.56 13.24
C ASN A 54 -13.04 20.91 14.09
N GLN A 55 -12.11 19.97 14.28
CA GLN A 55 -10.94 20.15 15.16
C GLN A 55 -9.68 20.44 14.35
N LYS A 56 -8.68 21.09 14.97
CA LYS A 56 -7.42 21.45 14.30
C LYS A 56 -6.38 20.32 14.31
N SER A 57 -6.57 19.32 15.17
CA SER A 57 -5.59 18.25 15.44
C SER A 57 -6.29 16.90 15.62
N PRO A 58 -5.68 15.79 15.20
CA PRO A 58 -6.21 14.44 15.42
C PRO A 58 -5.97 13.90 16.84
N PHE A 59 -5.21 14.61 17.67
CA PHE A 59 -4.87 14.17 19.02
C PHE A 59 -5.91 14.66 20.03
N GLU A 60 -6.44 13.75 20.86
CA GLU A 60 -7.52 14.06 21.79
C GLU A 60 -7.14 15.11 22.85
N ASP A 61 -5.86 15.19 23.23
CA ASP A 61 -5.34 16.18 24.19
C ASP A 61 -5.28 17.62 23.65
N GLU A 62 -5.36 17.80 22.34
CA GLU A 62 -5.34 19.11 21.67
C GLU A 62 -6.72 19.55 21.16
N GLN A 63 -7.75 18.72 21.36
CA GLN A 63 -9.10 18.98 20.86
C GLN A 63 -9.94 19.74 21.88
N ASP A 64 -10.82 20.58 21.35
CA ASP A 64 -11.84 21.25 22.16
C ASP A 64 -12.94 20.25 22.58
N GLY A 65 -13.73 20.62 23.61
CA GLY A 65 -14.81 19.79 24.14
C GLY A 65 -16.00 19.59 23.20
N ASN A 66 -16.12 20.38 22.12
CA ASN A 66 -17.18 20.26 21.13
C ASN A 66 -16.64 19.60 19.84
N PHE A 67 -16.90 18.32 19.64
CA PHE A 67 -16.37 17.53 18.52
C PHE A 67 -17.46 16.86 17.71
N ILE A 68 -17.27 16.80 16.39
CA ILE A 68 -18.15 16.14 15.44
C ILE A 68 -17.39 14.94 14.87
N ILE A 69 -17.79 13.74 15.29
CA ILE A 69 -17.18 12.50 14.81
C ILE A 69 -17.83 12.13 13.48
N GLU A 70 -17.03 12.15 12.43
CA GLU A 70 -17.41 11.63 11.12
C GLU A 70 -16.83 10.23 10.94
N PRO A 71 -17.58 9.29 10.35
CA PRO A 71 -17.05 7.99 9.98
C PRO A 71 -16.08 8.12 8.79
N ILE A 72 -15.03 7.31 8.81
CA ILE A 72 -14.11 7.17 7.68
C ILE A 72 -14.48 5.88 6.96
N ILE A 73 -14.98 6.00 5.73
CA ILE A 73 -15.50 4.88 4.93
C ILE A 73 -14.59 4.70 3.72
N PHE A 74 -14.07 3.48 3.57
CA PHE A 74 -13.47 3.04 2.30
C PHE A 74 -14.57 2.44 1.45
N GLU A 75 -14.77 2.99 0.25
CA GLU A 75 -15.71 2.51 -0.75
C GLU A 75 -14.95 1.70 -1.79
N ASP A 76 -15.39 0.46 -2.03
CA ASP A 76 -14.71 -0.49 -2.93
C ASP A 76 -13.20 -0.61 -2.67
N GLY A 77 -12.79 -0.49 -1.40
CA GLY A 77 -11.40 -0.57 -0.97
C GLY A 77 -10.57 0.71 -1.15
N PHE A 78 -11.15 1.81 -1.61
CA PHE A 78 -10.47 3.10 -1.78
C PHE A 78 -11.04 4.19 -0.88
N LEU A 79 -10.18 5.13 -0.49
CA LEU A 79 -10.54 6.36 0.20
C LEU A 79 -9.81 7.53 -0.44
N THR A 80 -10.56 8.50 -0.95
CA THR A 80 -9.98 9.75 -1.47
C THR A 80 -10.16 10.85 -0.44
N VAL A 81 -9.05 11.38 0.07
CA VAL A 81 -9.06 12.48 1.04
C VAL A 81 -8.81 13.79 0.31
N PRO A 82 -9.76 14.73 0.33
CA PRO A 82 -9.58 16.01 -0.32
C PRO A 82 -8.50 16.82 0.38
N ALA A 83 -7.83 17.67 -0.39
CA ALA A 83 -6.78 18.56 0.08
C ALA A 83 -7.26 19.55 1.17
N ASN A 84 -8.57 19.82 1.20
CA ASN A 84 -9.22 20.71 2.15
C ASN A 84 -9.38 20.11 3.55
N ASN A 85 -9.07 18.83 3.75
CA ASN A 85 -9.16 18.15 5.03
C ASN A 85 -7.78 17.66 5.52
N PRO A 86 -6.90 18.57 5.97
CA PRO A 86 -5.57 18.21 6.45
C PRO A 86 -5.61 17.37 7.73
N VAL A 87 -6.69 17.47 8.52
CA VAL A 87 -6.86 16.75 9.78
C VAL A 87 -7.05 15.26 9.53
N LEU A 88 -7.86 14.90 8.53
CA LEU A 88 -8.04 13.51 8.11
C LEU A 88 -6.72 12.92 7.59
N GLN A 89 -5.95 13.68 6.80
CA GLN A 89 -4.65 13.23 6.31
C GLN A 89 -3.66 12.98 7.48
N GLN A 90 -3.61 13.88 8.46
CA GLN A 90 -2.78 13.69 9.66
C GLN A 90 -3.26 12.50 10.50
N PHE A 91 -4.56 12.34 10.66
CA PHE A 91 -5.14 11.21 11.39
C PHE A 91 -4.73 9.87 10.75
N LEU A 92 -4.89 9.73 9.42
CA LEU A 92 -4.48 8.55 8.68
C LEU A 92 -2.97 8.32 8.73
N TYR A 93 -2.18 9.39 8.76
CA TYR A 93 -0.72 9.30 8.91
C TYR A 93 -0.32 8.72 10.27
N TYR A 94 -0.95 9.15 11.38
CA TYR A 94 -0.64 8.66 12.72
C TYR A 94 -1.37 7.36 13.09
N HIS A 95 -2.29 6.89 12.26
CA HIS A 95 -3.12 5.75 12.56
C HIS A 95 -2.29 4.47 12.73
N PRO A 96 -2.49 3.68 13.80
CA PRO A 96 -1.70 2.48 14.07
C PRO A 96 -1.92 1.36 13.05
N GLN A 97 -3.05 1.37 12.34
CA GLN A 97 -3.33 0.40 11.27
C GLN A 97 -2.80 0.83 9.90
N ARG A 98 -2.08 1.96 9.82
CA ARG A 98 -1.39 2.36 8.59
C ARG A 98 -0.34 1.30 8.24
N ASP A 99 -0.24 0.98 6.96
CA ASP A 99 0.63 -0.04 6.36
C ASP A 99 0.26 -1.50 6.72
N ILE A 100 -0.68 -1.71 7.66
CA ILE A 100 -1.23 -3.03 8.05
C ILE A 100 -2.57 -3.29 7.34
N VAL A 101 -3.53 -2.36 7.49
CA VAL A 101 -4.89 -2.50 6.93
C VAL A 101 -5.04 -1.67 5.66
N PHE A 102 -4.45 -0.48 5.64
CA PHE A 102 -4.51 0.44 4.52
C PHE A 102 -3.16 1.12 4.29
N GLU A 103 -2.91 1.58 3.08
CA GLU A 103 -1.71 2.31 2.70
C GLU A 103 -2.03 3.49 1.79
N GLU A 104 -1.12 4.47 1.75
CA GLU A 104 -1.20 5.60 0.82
C GLU A 104 -0.81 5.13 -0.58
N VAL A 105 -1.63 5.46 -1.58
CA VAL A 105 -1.37 5.12 -2.98
C VAL A 105 -0.34 6.09 -3.52
N ASP A 106 0.88 5.60 -3.71
CA ASP A 106 1.95 6.32 -4.39
C ASP A 106 2.03 5.84 -5.84
N LYS A 107 1.47 6.64 -6.75
CA LYS A 107 1.45 6.34 -8.19
C LYS A 107 2.85 6.23 -8.79
N GLU A 108 3.82 6.98 -8.26
CA GLU A 108 5.19 6.90 -8.77
C GLU A 108 5.85 5.59 -8.35
N ARG A 109 5.61 5.17 -7.10
CA ARG A 109 6.12 3.88 -6.61
C ARG A 109 5.46 2.71 -7.32
N ASP A 110 4.13 2.69 -7.41
CA ASP A 110 3.40 1.63 -8.10
C ASP A 110 3.83 1.52 -9.57
N ALA A 111 4.03 2.65 -10.26
CA ALA A 111 4.53 2.65 -11.64
C ALA A 111 5.98 2.11 -11.76
N LYS A 112 6.85 2.41 -10.78
CA LYS A 112 8.22 1.86 -10.76
C LYS A 112 8.22 0.35 -10.58
N GLU A 113 7.43 -0.17 -9.65
CA GLU A 113 7.31 -1.62 -9.40
C GLU A 113 6.84 -2.35 -10.68
N VAL A 114 5.85 -1.80 -11.40
CA VAL A 114 5.39 -2.36 -12.68
C VAL A 114 6.47 -2.32 -13.77
N VAL A 115 7.22 -1.22 -13.87
CA VAL A 115 8.31 -1.10 -14.85
C VAL A 115 9.46 -2.05 -14.51
N GLU A 116 9.78 -2.24 -13.22
CA GLU A 116 10.78 -3.21 -12.77
C GLU A 116 10.39 -4.65 -13.10
N GLU A 117 9.13 -5.03 -12.87
CA GLU A 117 8.60 -6.34 -13.25
C GLU A 117 8.70 -6.56 -14.77
N LEU A 118 8.27 -5.59 -15.57
CA LEU A 118 8.35 -5.66 -17.03
C LEU A 118 9.80 -5.75 -17.54
N ASN A 119 10.72 -5.00 -16.93
CA ASN A 119 12.14 -5.10 -17.26
C ASN A 119 12.70 -6.48 -16.88
N ALA A 120 12.30 -7.04 -15.74
CA ALA A 120 12.70 -8.37 -15.32
C ALA A 120 12.20 -9.45 -16.29
N GLU A 121 10.96 -9.33 -16.78
CA GLU A 121 10.40 -10.20 -17.83
C GLU A 121 11.20 -10.10 -19.13
N VAL A 122 11.50 -8.88 -19.58
CA VAL A 122 12.28 -8.65 -20.81
C VAL A 122 13.69 -9.23 -20.68
N ASP A 123 14.35 -9.01 -19.54
CA ASP A 123 15.67 -9.58 -19.25
C ASP A 123 15.63 -11.11 -19.21
N ALA A 124 14.58 -11.70 -18.64
CA ALA A 124 14.37 -13.14 -18.65
C ALA A 124 14.21 -13.68 -20.07
N LEU A 125 13.42 -13.01 -20.93
CA LEU A 125 13.24 -13.38 -22.34
C LEU A 125 14.53 -13.30 -23.15
N ILE A 126 15.33 -12.25 -22.93
CA ILE A 126 16.64 -12.10 -23.59
C ILE A 126 17.57 -13.23 -23.15
N LYS A 127 17.63 -13.52 -21.86
CA LYS A 127 18.44 -14.62 -21.32
C LYS A 127 17.98 -15.97 -21.86
N ALA A 128 16.67 -16.24 -21.89
CA ALA A 128 16.10 -17.48 -22.43
C ALA A 128 16.52 -17.71 -23.89
N ARG A 129 16.51 -16.65 -24.72
CA ARG A 129 16.99 -16.73 -26.12
C ARG A 129 18.49 -16.97 -26.26
N GLN A 130 19.28 -16.56 -25.28
CA GLN A 130 20.74 -16.73 -25.27
C GLN A 130 21.19 -18.08 -24.71
N LEU A 131 20.31 -18.87 -24.08
CA LEU A 131 20.65 -20.17 -23.52
C LEU A 131 21.16 -21.13 -24.60
N THR A 132 22.19 -21.90 -24.25
CA THR A 132 22.64 -23.02 -25.07
C THR A 132 21.66 -24.19 -24.98
N LEU A 133 21.71 -25.11 -25.94
CA LEU A 133 20.79 -26.25 -26.00
C LEU A 133 20.82 -27.09 -24.71
N GLU A 134 22.02 -27.36 -24.18
CA GLU A 134 22.21 -28.12 -22.94
C GLU A 134 21.60 -27.42 -21.71
N GLN A 135 21.72 -26.09 -21.65
CA GLN A 135 21.12 -25.32 -20.57
C GLN A 135 19.60 -25.33 -20.66
N LEU A 136 19.06 -25.25 -21.87
CA LEU A 136 17.64 -25.26 -22.15
C LEU A 136 17.01 -26.62 -21.81
N GLU A 137 17.71 -27.73 -22.07
CA GLU A 137 17.31 -29.08 -21.66
C GLU A 137 17.29 -29.25 -20.13
N ASN A 138 18.27 -28.68 -19.43
CA ASN A 138 18.30 -28.73 -17.97
C ASN A 138 17.18 -27.90 -17.33
N VAL A 139 16.94 -26.69 -17.85
CA VAL A 139 15.86 -25.80 -17.40
C VAL A 139 14.49 -26.46 -17.62
N SER A 140 14.27 -27.05 -18.79
CA SER A 140 13.00 -27.73 -19.11
C SER A 140 12.74 -28.99 -18.30
N ARG A 141 13.78 -29.76 -17.97
CA ARG A 141 13.65 -30.92 -17.08
C ARG A 141 13.32 -30.53 -15.64
N ILE A 142 13.87 -29.42 -15.13
CA ILE A 142 13.71 -29.01 -13.72
C ILE A 142 12.45 -28.17 -13.51
N LEU A 143 12.21 -27.14 -14.34
CA LEU A 143 11.11 -26.20 -14.15
C LEU A 143 9.80 -26.69 -14.73
N PHE A 144 9.85 -27.31 -15.91
CA PHE A 144 8.65 -27.74 -16.64
C PHE A 144 8.37 -29.24 -16.50
N ASN A 145 9.27 -29.99 -15.86
CA ASN A 145 9.17 -31.44 -15.64
C ASN A 145 8.90 -32.21 -16.96
N VAL A 146 9.53 -31.77 -18.05
CA VAL A 146 9.35 -32.34 -19.39
C VAL A 146 10.44 -33.36 -19.70
N ASP A 147 10.04 -34.50 -20.28
CA ASP A 147 10.97 -35.50 -20.83
C ASP A 147 11.59 -34.97 -22.14
N VAL A 148 12.76 -34.32 -22.04
CA VAL A 148 13.52 -33.80 -23.20
C VAL A 148 13.84 -34.83 -24.29
N SER A 149 13.78 -36.13 -24.00
CA SER A 149 13.96 -37.19 -25.01
C SER A 149 12.76 -37.39 -25.93
N LYS A 150 11.59 -36.85 -25.59
CA LYS A 150 10.33 -36.99 -26.34
C LYS A 150 9.93 -35.74 -27.10
N VAL A 151 10.68 -34.66 -26.96
CA VAL A 151 10.30 -33.32 -27.42
C VAL A 151 11.39 -32.77 -28.34
N SER A 152 11.00 -32.10 -29.42
CA SER A 152 11.95 -31.52 -30.37
C SER A 152 12.59 -30.24 -29.82
N THR A 153 13.78 -29.90 -30.32
CA THR A 153 14.49 -28.67 -29.92
C THR A 153 13.72 -27.39 -30.26
N ALA A 154 12.84 -27.44 -31.28
CA ALA A 154 11.97 -26.33 -31.65
C ALA A 154 10.81 -26.14 -30.64
N GLU A 155 10.27 -27.23 -30.10
CA GLU A 155 9.23 -27.19 -29.07
C GLU A 155 9.82 -26.73 -27.74
N LEU A 156 11.01 -27.20 -27.36
CA LEU A 156 11.70 -26.75 -26.15
C LEU A 156 11.97 -25.23 -26.16
N LYS A 157 12.40 -24.67 -27.30
CA LYS A 157 12.60 -23.22 -27.45
C LYS A 157 11.30 -22.40 -27.48
N ARG A 158 10.16 -23.05 -27.74
CA ARG A 158 8.85 -22.40 -27.73
C ARG A 158 8.28 -22.33 -26.32
N ASP A 159 8.53 -23.36 -25.53
CA ASP A 159 7.91 -23.54 -24.22
C ASP A 159 8.73 -22.91 -23.06
N VAL A 160 10.03 -22.62 -23.28
CA VAL A 160 10.93 -21.86 -22.38
C VAL A 160 10.91 -20.37 -22.70
#